data_AF-A0A1Y3WUA4-F1
#
_entry.id   AF-A0A1Y3WUA4-F1
#
_cell.length_a   1.000
_cell.length_b   1.000
_cell.length_c   1.000
_cell.angle_alpha   90.00
_cell.angle_beta   90.00
_cell.angle_gamma   90.00
#
_symmetry.space_group_name_H-M   'P 1'
#
loop_
_entity.id
_entity.type
_entity.pdbx_description
1 polymer ?
#
loop_
_entity_poly.entity_id
_entity_poly.type
_entity_poly.pdbx_seq_one_letter_code
_entity_poly.pdbx_strand_id
1 'polypeptide(L)'
;MANSFFKFKQFTIYQERAAMRVGTDGVLLGAWCRLEGASRILDVGTGTGLIAIMAAQRSAARIDAVELDFGAACDAAQNAGLSPWSDRITVYGTDFGSCYSRYSHPLYDHILSNPPYFVQSLLPPDRKRERARHTGSLDYETLFEGASALLLPGGRLSIISPADLEEHLVFVAMLYGFYPARFTYVSGIAGRAPKRLLSEWSRERKPLETNVLAVECRGTGYTPDYVALTHDFYLKM
;
A
#
# COMPACT_ATOMS: atom_id res chain seq x y z
N MET A 1 -2.74 -10.34 -26.78
CA MET A 1 -3.34 -10.77 -25.50
C MET A 1 -2.47 -10.21 -24.39
N ALA A 2 -3.03 -9.46 -23.46
CA ALA A 2 -2.25 -8.95 -22.35
C ALA A 2 -1.87 -10.10 -21.40
N ASN A 3 -0.65 -10.10 -20.87
CA ASN A 3 -0.18 -11.19 -19.99
C ASN A 3 -1.07 -11.35 -18.76
N SER A 4 -1.52 -12.59 -18.51
CA SER A 4 -2.29 -12.99 -17.32
C SER A 4 -1.46 -13.01 -16.05
N PHE A 5 -0.13 -12.84 -16.15
CA PHE A 5 0.79 -12.83 -15.02
C PHE A 5 1.93 -11.82 -15.18
N PHE A 6 2.55 -11.47 -14.05
CA PHE A 6 3.81 -10.73 -13.98
C PHE A 6 4.84 -11.55 -13.20
N LYS A 7 6.04 -11.73 -13.76
CA LYS A 7 7.10 -12.54 -13.15
C LYS A 7 8.15 -11.66 -12.47
N PHE A 8 8.33 -11.87 -11.17
CA PHE A 8 9.43 -11.32 -10.38
C PHE A 8 10.55 -12.37 -10.23
N LYS A 9 11.71 -11.97 -9.68
CA LYS A 9 12.86 -12.87 -9.43
C LYS A 9 12.45 -14.10 -8.63
N GLN A 10 11.68 -13.92 -7.55
CA GLN A 10 11.37 -14.99 -6.59
C GLN A 10 9.92 -15.50 -6.63
N PHE A 11 8.99 -14.74 -7.22
CA PHE A 11 7.57 -15.11 -7.24
C PHE A 11 6.89 -14.65 -8.54
N THR A 12 5.64 -15.07 -8.74
CA THR A 12 4.82 -14.72 -9.90
C THR A 12 3.48 -14.20 -9.40
N ILE A 13 2.96 -13.14 -10.00
CA ILE A 13 1.63 -12.61 -9.71
C ILE A 13 0.71 -12.93 -10.89
N TYR A 14 -0.30 -13.75 -10.65
CA TYR A 14 -1.43 -13.96 -11.55
C TYR A 14 -2.51 -12.90 -11.27
N GLN A 15 -3.12 -12.36 -12.33
CA GLN A 15 -3.94 -11.14 -12.29
C GLN A 15 -5.11 -11.22 -13.28
N GLU A 16 -5.80 -12.36 -13.27
CA GLU A 16 -6.90 -12.65 -14.21
C GLU A 16 -8.21 -12.01 -13.75
N ARG A 17 -8.43 -11.93 -12.44
CA ARG A 17 -9.69 -11.51 -11.82
C ARG A 17 -9.58 -10.11 -11.20
N ALA A 18 -8.39 -9.75 -10.71
CA ALA A 18 -8.15 -8.42 -10.15
C ALA A 18 -8.31 -7.32 -11.21
N ALA A 19 -9.12 -6.30 -10.90
CA ALA A 19 -9.34 -5.16 -11.78
C ALA A 19 -8.04 -4.34 -12.00
N MET A 20 -7.21 -4.22 -10.95
CA MET A 20 -5.92 -3.56 -11.01
C MET A 20 -4.79 -4.56 -11.19
N ARG A 21 -4.05 -4.41 -12.28
CA ARG A 21 -2.85 -5.20 -12.59
C ARG A 21 -1.63 -4.70 -11.82
N VAL A 22 -0.59 -5.53 -11.79
CA VAL A 22 0.75 -5.14 -11.30
C VAL A 22 1.19 -3.87 -12.02
N GLY A 23 1.33 -2.80 -11.22
CA GLY A 23 1.80 -1.50 -11.66
C GLY A 23 2.97 -1.03 -10.80
N THR A 24 3.61 0.05 -11.23
CA THR A 24 4.75 0.66 -10.55
C THR A 24 4.44 1.03 -9.10
N ASP A 25 3.20 1.46 -8.81
CA ASP A 25 2.79 1.93 -7.50
C ASP A 25 2.90 0.86 -6.40
N GLY A 26 2.43 -0.36 -6.68
CA GLY A 26 2.53 -1.47 -5.74
C GLY A 26 3.97 -1.92 -5.50
N VAL A 27 4.80 -1.92 -6.56
CA VAL A 27 6.24 -2.24 -6.44
C VAL A 27 6.98 -1.17 -5.65
N LEU A 28 6.72 0.11 -5.93
CA LEU A 28 7.29 1.23 -5.19
C LEU A 28 6.97 1.12 -3.71
N LEU A 29 5.69 0.94 -3.35
CA LEU A 29 5.30 0.85 -1.94
C LEU A 29 5.92 -0.37 -1.25
N GLY A 30 5.81 -1.57 -1.86
CA GLY A 30 6.33 -2.81 -1.30
C GLY A 30 7.86 -2.83 -1.14
N ALA A 31 8.58 -2.09 -1.98
CA ALA A 31 10.03 -1.93 -1.87
C ALA A 31 10.45 -0.83 -0.89
N TRP A 32 9.65 0.23 -0.73
CA TRP A 32 10.00 1.43 0.03
C TRP A 32 9.64 1.40 1.52
N CYS A 33 8.62 0.64 1.91
CA CYS A 33 8.21 0.55 3.30
C CYS A 33 9.36 0.01 4.19
N ARG A 34 9.53 0.60 5.38
CA ARG A 34 10.51 0.19 6.40
C ARG A 34 9.91 -0.90 7.28
N LEU A 35 10.19 -2.15 6.95
CA LEU A 35 9.58 -3.33 7.59
C LEU A 35 10.48 -3.96 8.66
N GLU A 36 11.61 -3.34 8.95
CA GLU A 36 12.59 -3.86 9.91
C GLU A 36 11.97 -3.97 11.31
N GLY A 37 12.04 -5.16 11.91
CA GLY A 37 11.50 -5.42 13.24
C GLY A 37 9.99 -5.61 13.32
N ALA A 38 9.25 -5.47 12.20
CA ALA A 38 7.81 -5.77 12.19
C ALA A 38 7.58 -7.27 12.40
N SER A 39 6.69 -7.61 13.33
CA SER A 39 6.26 -8.99 13.60
C SER A 39 4.92 -9.31 12.93
N ARG A 40 4.05 -8.31 12.78
CA ARG A 40 2.76 -8.44 12.09
C ARG A 40 2.47 -7.23 11.20
N ILE A 41 2.14 -7.50 9.95
CA ILE A 41 1.85 -6.49 8.92
C ILE A 41 0.44 -6.74 8.36
N LEU A 42 -0.29 -5.66 8.08
CA LEU A 42 -1.57 -5.70 7.39
C LEU A 42 -1.45 -5.01 6.02
N ASP A 43 -1.86 -5.67 4.95
CA ASP A 43 -2.01 -5.08 3.62
C ASP A 43 -3.50 -4.82 3.34
N VAL A 44 -3.91 -3.55 3.26
CA VAL A 44 -5.30 -3.13 3.13
C VAL A 44 -5.59 -2.74 1.69
N GLY A 45 -6.57 -3.40 1.07
CA GLY A 45 -6.82 -3.31 -0.37
C GLY A 45 -5.73 -4.05 -1.13
N THR A 46 -5.46 -5.29 -0.75
CA THR A 46 -4.29 -6.06 -1.22
C THR A 46 -4.30 -6.32 -2.73
N GLY A 47 -5.47 -6.23 -3.38
CA GLY A 47 -5.62 -6.44 -4.81
C GLY A 47 -5.14 -7.82 -5.24
N THR A 48 -4.02 -7.88 -5.97
CA THR A 48 -3.41 -9.15 -6.41
C THR A 48 -2.56 -9.84 -5.34
N GLY A 49 -2.41 -9.27 -4.14
CA GLY A 49 -1.50 -9.78 -3.12
C GLY A 49 -0.04 -9.34 -3.30
N LEU A 50 0.25 -8.47 -4.27
CA LEU A 50 1.62 -8.05 -4.59
C LEU A 50 2.35 -7.46 -3.37
N ILE A 51 1.76 -6.46 -2.71
CA ILE A 51 2.40 -5.77 -1.58
C ILE A 51 2.57 -6.74 -0.41
N ALA A 52 1.55 -7.55 -0.09
CA ALA A 52 1.64 -8.60 0.91
C ALA A 52 2.81 -9.58 0.66
N ILE A 53 2.98 -10.07 -0.57
CA ILE A 53 4.06 -10.99 -0.94
C ILE A 53 5.43 -10.29 -0.88
N MET A 54 5.54 -9.03 -1.34
CA MET A 54 6.77 -8.25 -1.21
C MET A 54 7.15 -8.00 0.26
N ALA A 55 6.16 -7.72 1.11
CA ALA A 55 6.36 -7.57 2.54
C ALA A 55 6.84 -8.87 3.20
N ALA A 56 6.28 -10.01 2.79
CA ALA A 56 6.76 -11.32 3.21
C ALA A 56 8.20 -11.57 2.75
N GLN A 57 8.57 -11.24 1.50
CA GLN A 57 9.95 -11.38 1.02
C GLN A 57 10.95 -10.59 1.86
N ARG A 58 10.56 -9.39 2.32
CA ARG A 58 11.45 -8.43 2.99
C ARG A 58 11.45 -8.49 4.52
N SER A 59 10.63 -9.34 5.13
CA SER A 59 10.50 -9.43 6.58
C SER A 59 10.23 -10.84 7.07
N ALA A 60 10.41 -11.08 8.37
CA ALA A 60 9.97 -12.31 9.03
C ALA A 60 8.51 -12.24 9.52
N ALA A 61 7.80 -11.14 9.24
CA ALA A 61 6.47 -10.87 9.77
C ALA A 61 5.42 -11.87 9.28
N ARG A 62 4.36 -12.04 10.08
CA ARG A 62 3.08 -12.58 9.59
C ARG A 62 2.32 -11.47 8.88
N ILE A 63 1.79 -11.78 7.70
CA ILE A 63 1.09 -10.84 6.84
C ILE A 63 -0.37 -11.22 6.79
N ASP A 64 -1.23 -10.30 7.19
CA ASP A 64 -2.65 -10.37 6.92
C ASP A 64 -2.95 -9.44 5.74
N ALA A 65 -3.79 -9.87 4.82
CA ALA A 65 -4.11 -9.13 3.61
C ALA A 65 -5.63 -9.08 3.46
N VAL A 66 -6.19 -7.88 3.35
CA VAL A 66 -7.65 -7.65 3.28
C VAL A 66 -8.01 -7.12 1.91
N GLU A 67 -8.98 -7.75 1.27
CA GLU A 67 -9.53 -7.32 -0.01
C GLU A 67 -11.04 -7.49 -0.02
N LEU A 68 -11.75 -6.46 -0.47
CA LEU A 68 -13.21 -6.48 -0.54
C LEU A 68 -13.69 -7.19 -1.81
N ASP A 69 -13.00 -6.99 -2.94
CA ASP A 69 -13.37 -7.61 -4.20
C ASP A 69 -13.06 -9.10 -4.18
N PHE A 70 -14.10 -9.93 -4.33
CA PHE A 70 -13.96 -11.37 -4.26
C PHE A 70 -13.01 -11.93 -5.34
N GLY A 71 -13.01 -11.35 -6.54
CA GLY A 71 -12.14 -11.76 -7.63
C GLY A 71 -10.67 -11.52 -7.30
N ALA A 72 -10.34 -10.30 -6.88
CA ALA A 72 -9.01 -9.91 -6.43
C ALA A 72 -8.56 -10.71 -5.21
N ALA A 73 -9.43 -10.93 -4.22
CA ALA A 73 -9.13 -11.75 -3.05
C ALA A 73 -8.77 -13.20 -3.44
N CYS A 74 -9.45 -13.77 -4.45
CA CYS A 74 -9.09 -15.08 -4.99
C CYS A 74 -7.71 -15.09 -5.65
N ASP A 75 -7.41 -14.08 -6.49
CA ASP A 75 -6.09 -13.94 -7.11
C ASP A 75 -4.98 -13.77 -6.04
N ALA A 76 -5.23 -12.94 -5.02
CA ALA A 76 -4.32 -12.74 -3.90
C ALA A 76 -4.07 -14.03 -3.12
N ALA A 77 -5.13 -14.79 -2.79
CA ALA A 77 -4.99 -16.07 -2.08
C ALA A 77 -4.22 -17.10 -2.91
N GLN A 78 -4.48 -17.17 -4.22
CA GLN A 78 -3.73 -18.02 -5.15
C GLN A 78 -2.25 -17.61 -5.20
N ASN A 79 -1.96 -16.33 -5.37
CA ASN A 79 -0.59 -15.82 -5.44
C ASN A 79 0.17 -16.05 -4.13
N ALA A 80 -0.48 -15.81 -2.98
CA ALA A 80 0.08 -16.09 -1.67
C ALA A 80 0.43 -17.57 -1.51
N GLY A 81 -0.50 -18.47 -1.88
CA GLY A 81 -0.29 -19.92 -1.82
C GLY A 81 0.81 -20.45 -2.76
N LEU A 82 1.04 -19.79 -3.89
CA LEU A 82 2.11 -20.12 -4.84
C LEU A 82 3.46 -19.46 -4.48
N SER A 83 3.48 -18.53 -3.53
CA SER A 83 4.71 -17.83 -3.11
C SER A 83 5.56 -18.71 -2.18
N PRO A 84 6.88 -18.48 -2.09
CA PRO A 84 7.74 -19.13 -1.10
C PRO A 84 7.39 -18.84 0.37
N TRP A 85 6.42 -17.96 0.63
CA TRP A 85 6.06 -17.48 1.97
C TRP A 85 4.59 -17.74 2.33
N SER A 86 3.96 -18.72 1.67
CA SER A 86 2.56 -19.10 1.87
C SER A 86 2.17 -19.26 3.34
N ASP A 87 3.01 -19.88 4.17
CA ASP A 87 2.76 -20.11 5.60
C ASP A 87 2.64 -18.83 6.45
N ARG A 88 3.02 -17.67 5.90
CA ARG A 88 3.01 -16.39 6.60
C ARG A 88 1.98 -15.40 6.07
N ILE A 89 1.28 -15.71 4.98
CA ILE A 89 0.35 -14.79 4.33
C ILE A 89 -1.07 -15.34 4.44
N THR A 90 -1.95 -14.62 5.12
CA THR A 90 -3.38 -14.94 5.20
C THR A 90 -4.20 -13.88 4.47
N VAL A 91 -5.04 -14.30 3.53
CA VAL A 91 -5.91 -13.40 2.75
C VAL A 91 -7.34 -13.49 3.27
N TYR A 92 -7.94 -12.33 3.54
CA TYR A 92 -9.30 -12.16 4.01
C TYR A 92 -10.13 -11.41 2.95
N GLY A 93 -11.06 -12.13 2.33
CA GLY A 93 -12.06 -11.56 1.42
C GLY A 93 -13.16 -10.85 2.21
N THR A 94 -12.89 -9.65 2.72
CA THR A 94 -13.81 -8.90 3.59
C THR A 94 -13.59 -7.40 3.50
N ASP A 95 -14.58 -6.66 3.96
CA ASP A 95 -14.49 -5.20 4.09
C ASP A 95 -13.51 -4.81 5.22
N PHE A 96 -12.64 -3.82 4.96
CA PHE A 96 -11.69 -3.35 5.95
C PHE A 96 -12.38 -2.73 7.18
N GLY A 97 -13.51 -2.04 6.99
CA GLY A 97 -14.39 -1.57 8.07
C GLY A 97 -14.83 -2.69 9.02
N SER A 98 -15.16 -3.84 8.44
CA SER A 98 -15.53 -5.04 9.19
C SER A 98 -14.35 -5.69 9.94
N CYS A 99 -13.11 -5.47 9.51
CA CYS A 99 -11.93 -5.97 10.21
C CYS A 99 -11.71 -5.23 11.53
N TYR A 100 -11.60 -3.90 11.52
CA TYR A 100 -11.26 -3.15 12.73
C TYR A 100 -12.42 -3.02 13.73
N SER A 101 -13.66 -3.27 13.32
CA SER A 101 -14.81 -3.38 14.23
C SER A 101 -14.83 -4.69 15.03
N ARG A 102 -14.13 -5.74 14.57
CA ARG A 102 -14.07 -7.05 15.25
C ARG A 102 -12.94 -7.17 16.25
N TYR A 103 -11.86 -6.42 16.07
CA TYR A 103 -10.71 -6.49 16.96
C TYR A 103 -10.88 -5.55 18.14
N SER A 104 -10.70 -6.09 19.35
CA SER A 104 -10.80 -5.33 20.60
C SER A 104 -9.49 -4.63 20.98
N HIS A 105 -8.37 -4.97 20.32
CA HIS A 105 -7.04 -4.45 20.66
C HIS A 105 -6.21 -4.27 19.38
N PRO A 106 -5.23 -3.34 19.38
CA PRO A 106 -4.28 -3.18 18.28
C PRO A 106 -3.37 -4.41 18.14
N LEU A 107 -2.95 -4.69 16.90
CA LEU A 107 -2.31 -5.96 16.53
C LEU A 107 -1.11 -5.82 15.59
N TYR A 108 -1.00 -4.71 14.86
CA TYR A 108 -0.07 -4.60 13.75
C TYR A 108 1.03 -3.60 14.05
N ASP A 109 2.25 -3.96 13.67
CA ASP A 109 3.41 -3.08 13.66
C ASP A 109 3.37 -2.16 12.44
N HIS A 110 2.83 -2.65 11.32
CA HIS A 110 2.76 -1.89 10.07
C HIS A 110 1.47 -2.17 9.31
N ILE A 111 0.84 -1.12 8.80
CA ILE A 111 -0.24 -1.21 7.82
C ILE A 111 0.26 -0.62 6.49
N LEU A 112 0.03 -1.33 5.40
CA LEU A 112 0.38 -0.93 4.04
C LEU A 112 -0.90 -0.75 3.24
N SER A 113 -0.95 0.25 2.36
CA SER A 113 -2.07 0.38 1.43
C SER A 113 -1.71 1.15 0.16
N ASN A 114 -2.17 0.65 -0.97
CA ASN A 114 -2.26 1.37 -2.23
C ASN A 114 -3.75 1.59 -2.55
N PRO A 115 -4.42 2.53 -1.85
CA PRO A 115 -5.85 2.71 -1.99
C PRO A 115 -6.17 3.23 -3.41
N PRO A 116 -7.31 2.84 -3.98
CA PRO A 116 -7.71 3.32 -5.30
C PRO A 116 -7.85 4.85 -5.27
N TYR A 117 -7.34 5.50 -6.31
CA TYR A 117 -7.33 6.97 -6.42
C TYR A 117 -8.73 7.51 -6.74
N PHE A 118 -9.59 7.61 -5.73
CA PHE A 118 -10.88 8.26 -5.90
C PHE A 118 -10.77 9.74 -5.50
N VAL A 119 -10.68 10.59 -6.51
CA VAL A 119 -10.78 12.04 -6.34
C VAL A 119 -12.26 12.40 -6.14
N GLN A 120 -12.76 12.31 -4.90
CA GLN A 120 -14.10 12.79 -4.51
C GLN A 120 -14.06 14.21 -3.91
N SER A 121 -13.10 15.05 -4.32
CA SER A 121 -12.89 16.38 -3.72
C SER A 121 -14.04 17.39 -3.91
N LEU A 122 -15.16 17.02 -4.54
CA LEU A 122 -16.29 17.93 -4.84
C LEU A 122 -17.63 17.59 -4.14
N LEU A 123 -17.70 16.56 -3.28
CA LEU A 123 -18.97 16.19 -2.63
C LEU A 123 -19.04 16.60 -1.14
N PRO A 124 -20.22 17.01 -0.63
CA PRO A 124 -20.42 17.26 0.79
C PRO A 124 -20.13 16.01 1.67
N PRO A 125 -19.67 16.18 2.93
CA PRO A 125 -19.24 15.09 3.81
C PRO A 125 -20.23 13.94 3.98
N ASP A 126 -21.53 14.25 4.13
CA ASP A 126 -22.56 13.24 4.33
C ASP A 126 -22.77 12.35 3.10
N ARG A 127 -22.67 12.94 1.91
CA ARG A 127 -22.79 12.20 0.64
C ARG A 127 -21.56 11.36 0.32
N LYS A 128 -20.37 11.73 0.82
CA LYS A 128 -19.15 10.92 0.72
C LYS A 128 -19.29 9.63 1.53
N ARG A 129 -19.69 9.76 2.81
CA ARG A 129 -19.91 8.61 3.71
C ARG A 129 -21.01 7.68 3.21
N GLU A 130 -22.15 8.22 2.76
CA GLU A 130 -23.22 7.41 2.20
C GLU A 130 -22.77 6.67 0.93
N ARG A 131 -22.04 7.32 0.03
CA ARG A 131 -21.63 6.69 -1.23
C ARG A 131 -20.51 5.68 -1.04
N ALA A 132 -19.50 5.93 -0.20
CA ALA A 132 -18.47 4.96 0.14
C ALA A 132 -19.07 3.69 0.80
N ARG A 133 -20.07 3.86 1.67
CA ARG A 133 -20.85 2.74 2.23
C ARG A 133 -21.66 1.99 1.17
N HIS A 134 -22.14 2.68 0.13
CA HIS A 134 -22.88 2.07 -0.98
C HIS A 134 -21.99 1.50 -2.10
N THR A 135 -20.75 1.95 -2.26
CA THR A 135 -19.81 1.49 -3.30
C THR A 135 -18.70 0.58 -2.78
N GLY A 136 -18.56 0.41 -1.46
CA GLY A 136 -17.52 -0.45 -0.86
C GLY A 136 -16.09 0.03 -1.12
N SER A 137 -15.89 1.28 -1.53
CA SER A 137 -14.56 1.79 -1.87
C SER A 137 -13.80 2.21 -0.61
N LEU A 138 -12.60 1.69 -0.40
CA LEU A 138 -11.67 2.13 0.65
C LEU A 138 -11.28 3.60 0.43
N ASP A 139 -11.78 4.49 1.29
CA ASP A 139 -11.37 5.90 1.34
C ASP A 139 -10.29 6.14 2.41
N TYR A 140 -9.67 7.32 2.38
CA TYR A 140 -8.58 7.65 3.31
C TYR A 140 -9.08 7.76 4.75
N GLU A 141 -10.30 8.25 4.96
CA GLU A 141 -10.92 8.33 6.28
C GLU A 141 -11.06 6.95 6.92
N THR A 142 -11.58 5.97 6.19
CA THR A 142 -11.71 4.56 6.63
C THR A 142 -10.33 3.95 6.86
N LEU A 143 -9.35 4.25 5.99
CA LEU A 143 -7.98 3.76 6.14
C LEU A 143 -7.32 4.28 7.43
N PHE A 144 -7.37 5.59 7.68
CA PHE A 144 -6.78 6.19 8.88
C PHE A 144 -7.56 5.84 10.16
N GLU A 145 -8.89 5.72 10.11
CA GLU A 145 -9.70 5.23 11.23
C GLU A 145 -9.29 3.81 11.61
N GLY A 146 -9.31 2.89 10.63
CA GLY A 146 -8.91 1.51 10.85
C GLY A 146 -7.46 1.37 11.29
N ALA A 147 -6.56 2.18 10.72
CA ALA A 147 -5.17 2.21 11.17
C ALA A 147 -5.03 2.70 12.60
N SER A 148 -5.84 3.68 13.02
CA SER A 148 -5.89 4.13 14.40
C SER A 148 -6.31 2.99 15.34
N ALA A 149 -7.31 2.21 14.96
CA ALA A 149 -7.78 1.09 15.77
C ALA A 149 -6.78 -0.09 15.83
N LEU A 150 -6.07 -0.36 14.73
CA LEU A 150 -5.32 -1.61 14.54
C LEU A 150 -3.82 -1.50 14.76
N LEU A 151 -3.21 -0.31 14.67
CA LEU A 151 -1.78 -0.14 14.90
C LEU A 151 -1.42 -0.12 16.38
N LEU A 152 -0.37 -0.87 16.73
CA LEU A 152 0.29 -0.77 18.02
C LEU A 152 0.80 0.67 18.26
N PRO A 153 1.07 1.09 19.51
CA PRO A 153 1.48 2.46 19.81
C PRO A 153 2.70 2.96 19.01
N GLY A 154 3.66 2.07 18.70
CA GLY A 154 4.83 2.36 17.86
C GLY A 154 4.66 2.01 16.37
N GLY A 155 3.46 1.59 15.98
CA GLY A 155 3.16 1.11 14.63
C GLY A 155 3.10 2.22 13.60
N ARG A 156 3.23 1.85 12.33
CA ARG A 156 3.32 2.77 11.19
C ARG A 156 2.29 2.44 10.11
N LEU A 157 1.85 3.46 9.40
CA LEU A 157 1.03 3.32 8.19
C LEU A 157 1.85 3.81 6.99
N SER A 158 1.96 3.00 5.93
CA SER A 158 2.58 3.41 4.67
C SER A 158 1.56 3.38 3.53
N ILE A 159 1.49 4.49 2.80
CA ILE A 159 0.53 4.71 1.72
C ILE A 159 1.27 5.18 0.48
N ILE A 160 0.88 4.70 -0.70
CA ILE A 160 1.17 5.39 -1.96
C ILE A 160 -0.09 6.09 -2.49
N SER A 161 0.07 7.35 -2.89
CA SER A 161 -1.03 8.18 -3.39
C SER A 161 -0.57 9.06 -4.55
N PRO A 162 -1.47 9.75 -5.27
CA PRO A 162 -1.13 10.88 -6.10
C PRO A 162 -0.50 12.00 -5.25
N ALA A 163 0.50 12.69 -5.80
CA ALA A 163 1.24 13.73 -5.08
C ALA A 163 0.39 14.97 -4.78
N ASP A 164 -0.62 15.25 -5.60
CA ASP A 164 -1.57 16.37 -5.43
C ASP A 164 -2.60 16.13 -4.31
N LEU A 165 -2.64 14.94 -3.71
CA LEU A 165 -3.49 14.63 -2.55
C LEU A 165 -2.78 14.82 -1.20
N GLU A 166 -1.54 15.32 -1.18
CA GLU A 166 -0.75 15.50 0.05
C GLU A 166 -1.51 16.28 1.14
N GLU A 167 -2.03 17.46 0.82
CA GLU A 167 -2.72 18.31 1.80
C GLU A 167 -3.96 17.61 2.39
N HIS A 168 -4.71 16.91 1.54
CA HIS A 168 -5.88 16.15 1.97
C HIS A 168 -5.49 14.98 2.88
N LEU A 169 -4.42 14.24 2.54
CA LEU A 169 -3.89 13.16 3.37
C LEU A 169 -3.42 13.66 4.73
N VAL A 170 -2.65 14.76 4.76
CA VAL A 170 -2.19 15.38 6.02
C VAL A 170 -3.39 15.78 6.88
N PHE A 171 -4.40 16.41 6.27
CA PHE A 171 -5.62 16.80 6.98
C PHE A 171 -6.33 15.59 7.59
N VAL A 172 -6.60 14.54 6.80
CA VAL A 172 -7.29 13.34 7.29
C VAL A 172 -6.45 12.62 8.34
N ALA A 173 -5.15 12.43 8.11
CA ALA A 173 -4.23 11.80 9.05
C ALA A 173 -4.27 12.46 10.44
N MET A 174 -4.24 13.80 10.47
CA MET A 174 -4.27 14.56 11.71
C MET A 174 -5.59 14.38 12.48
N LEU A 175 -6.73 14.25 11.79
CA LEU A 175 -8.03 13.96 12.43
C LEU A 175 -8.02 12.63 13.20
N TYR A 176 -7.21 11.67 12.76
CA TYR A 176 -7.09 10.35 13.40
C TYR A 176 -5.82 10.19 14.26
N GLY A 177 -5.11 11.29 14.55
CA GLY A 177 -3.97 11.31 15.46
C GLY A 177 -2.65 10.79 14.86
N PHE A 178 -2.51 10.88 13.53
CA PHE A 178 -1.28 10.56 12.81
C PHE A 178 -0.53 11.82 12.39
N TYR A 179 0.80 11.71 12.42
CA TYR A 179 1.73 12.71 11.91
C TYR A 179 2.57 12.10 10.77
N PRO A 180 2.89 12.89 9.74
CA PRO A 180 3.78 12.43 8.68
C PRO A 180 5.18 12.25 9.26
N ALA A 181 5.76 11.06 9.04
CA ALA A 181 7.11 10.71 9.47
C ALA A 181 8.10 10.77 8.31
N ARG A 182 7.68 10.30 7.12
CA ARG A 182 8.53 10.30 5.92
C ARG A 182 7.71 10.46 4.64
N PHE A 183 8.09 11.40 3.79
CA PHE A 183 7.54 11.61 2.46
C PHE A 183 8.61 11.37 1.39
N THR A 184 8.26 10.62 0.35
CA THR A 184 9.09 10.47 -0.85
C THR A 184 8.26 10.83 -2.07
N TYR A 185 8.66 11.93 -2.71
CA TYR A 185 8.02 12.44 -3.92
C TYR A 185 8.56 11.72 -5.14
N VAL A 186 7.71 10.99 -5.86
CA VAL A 186 8.12 10.17 -7.00
C VAL A 186 7.71 10.81 -8.32
N SER A 187 8.69 11.09 -9.16
CA SER A 187 8.48 11.49 -10.56
C SER A 187 8.66 10.30 -11.50
N GLY A 188 7.94 10.29 -12.62
CA GLY A 188 8.14 9.26 -13.64
C GLY A 188 9.51 9.41 -14.32
N ILE A 189 9.93 10.65 -14.59
CA ILE A 189 11.19 10.99 -15.24
C ILE A 189 11.93 12.01 -14.38
N ALA A 190 13.25 11.89 -14.30
CA ALA A 190 14.12 12.78 -13.52
C ALA A 190 13.91 14.27 -13.90
N GLY A 191 13.75 15.11 -12.89
CA GLY A 191 13.53 16.55 -13.05
C GLY A 191 12.17 16.93 -13.66
N ARG A 192 11.17 16.03 -13.64
CA ARG A 192 9.75 16.36 -13.82
C ARG A 192 9.06 16.45 -12.46
N ALA A 193 7.90 17.10 -12.42
CA ALA A 193 7.10 17.17 -11.20
C ALA A 193 6.69 15.77 -10.71
N PRO A 194 6.62 15.55 -9.39
CA PRO A 194 6.19 14.29 -8.84
C PRO A 194 4.72 14.01 -9.17
N LYS A 195 4.41 12.75 -9.43
CA LYS A 195 3.05 12.26 -9.69
C LYS A 195 2.55 11.31 -8.59
N ARG A 196 3.45 10.82 -7.75
CA ARG A 196 3.13 9.99 -6.59
C ARG A 196 3.80 10.53 -5.35
N LEU A 197 3.18 10.25 -4.22
CA LEU A 197 3.71 10.43 -2.90
C LEU A 197 3.71 9.06 -2.21
N LEU A 198 4.88 8.59 -1.84
CA LEU A 198 5.03 7.54 -0.83
C LEU A 198 5.07 8.23 0.52
N SER A 199 4.18 7.85 1.43
CA SER A 199 4.02 8.51 2.73
C SER A 199 4.01 7.48 3.86
N GLU A 200 4.74 7.79 4.92
CA GLU A 200 4.79 7.02 6.17
C GLU A 200 4.25 7.89 7.29
N TRP A 201 3.34 7.33 8.08
CA TRP A 201 2.61 8.01 9.12
C TRP A 201 2.80 7.27 10.44
N SER A 202 2.89 8.02 11.54
CA SER A 202 3.03 7.46 12.88
C SER A 202 2.28 8.31 13.91
N ARG A 203 2.05 7.76 15.10
CA ARG A 203 1.46 8.49 16.23
C ARG A 203 2.46 9.42 16.92
N GLU A 204 3.75 9.22 16.68
CA GLU A 204 4.80 10.03 17.27
C GLU A 204 5.09 11.23 16.36
N ARG A 205 5.08 12.42 16.95
CA ARG A 205 5.44 13.64 16.22
C ARG A 205 6.96 13.75 16.13
N LYS A 206 7.49 13.60 14.91
CA LYS A 206 8.92 13.75 14.58
C LYS A 206 9.11 14.80 13.49
N PRO A 207 10.34 15.32 13.30
CA PRO A 207 10.68 16.03 12.08
C PRO A 207 10.39 15.17 10.86
N LEU A 208 9.71 15.73 9.87
CA LEU A 208 9.39 15.05 8.61
C LEU A 208 10.69 14.79 7.82
N GLU A 209 10.94 13.52 7.51
CA GLU A 209 11.95 13.13 6.53
C GLU A 209 11.39 13.31 5.11
N THR A 210 12.09 14.06 4.26
CA THR A 210 11.66 14.29 2.87
C THR A 210 12.71 13.79 1.89
N ASN A 211 12.28 12.99 0.92
CA ASN A 211 13.11 12.47 -0.15
C ASN A 211 12.45 12.69 -1.53
N VAL A 212 13.24 12.55 -2.58
CA VAL A 212 12.76 12.52 -3.97
C VAL A 212 13.22 11.23 -4.63
N LEU A 213 12.41 10.70 -5.53
CA LEU A 213 12.74 9.54 -6.34
C LEU A 213 12.27 9.80 -7.78
N ALA A 214 13.06 9.40 -8.76
CA ALA A 214 12.64 9.40 -10.15
C ALA A 214 12.74 7.97 -10.69
N VAL A 215 11.72 7.48 -11.41
CA VAL A 215 11.75 6.11 -11.96
C VAL A 215 12.76 6.03 -13.10
N GLU A 216 12.68 6.94 -14.07
CA GLU A 216 13.51 6.96 -15.27
C GLU A 216 14.45 8.18 -15.31
N CYS A 217 15.62 7.99 -15.91
CA CYS A 217 16.51 9.10 -16.28
C CYS A 217 15.85 9.99 -17.35
N ARG A 218 16.34 11.24 -17.54
CA ARG A 218 15.86 12.09 -18.66
C ARG A 218 16.18 11.51 -20.05
N GLY A 219 17.16 10.62 -20.13
CA GLY A 219 17.53 9.88 -21.33
C GLY A 219 16.90 8.50 -21.32
N THR A 220 17.73 7.46 -21.46
CA THR A 220 17.29 6.06 -21.43
C THR A 220 17.63 5.40 -20.09
N GLY A 221 16.79 4.45 -19.67
CA GLY A 221 17.03 3.62 -18.50
C GLY A 221 16.48 4.15 -17.19
N TYR A 222 16.49 3.27 -16.20
CA TYR A 222 16.08 3.56 -14.83
C TYR A 222 17.13 4.35 -14.07
N THR A 223 16.71 5.13 -13.07
CA THR A 223 17.67 5.83 -12.20
C THR A 223 18.37 4.84 -11.26
N PRO A 224 19.60 5.15 -10.79
CA PRO A 224 20.28 4.32 -9.80
C PRO A 224 19.47 4.11 -8.52
N ASP A 225 18.77 5.15 -8.04
CA ASP A 225 17.95 5.05 -6.82
C ASP A 225 16.75 4.12 -7.00
N TYR A 226 16.09 4.17 -8.16
CA TYR A 226 14.97 3.27 -8.45
C TYR A 226 15.44 1.82 -8.63
N VAL A 227 16.59 1.61 -9.27
CA VAL A 227 17.22 0.30 -9.39
C VAL A 227 17.59 -0.22 -8.00
N ALA A 228 18.29 0.56 -7.18
CA ALA A 228 18.65 0.17 -5.82
C ALA A 228 17.44 -0.21 -4.97
N LEU A 229 16.33 0.54 -5.11
CA LEU A 229 15.08 0.27 -4.41
C LEU A 229 14.41 -1.05 -4.86
N THR A 230 14.42 -1.35 -6.16
CA THR A 230 13.57 -2.41 -6.74
C THR A 230 14.33 -3.61 -7.30
N HIS A 231 15.67 -3.60 -7.20
CA HIS A 231 16.57 -4.64 -7.72
C HIS A 231 16.19 -6.04 -7.25
N ASP A 232 15.76 -6.22 -6.00
CA ASP A 232 15.48 -7.55 -5.45
C ASP A 232 14.20 -8.19 -6.01
N PHE A 233 13.44 -7.45 -6.82
CA PHE A 233 12.15 -7.86 -7.36
C PHE A 233 12.18 -8.07 -8.88
N TYR A 234 12.65 -7.09 -9.67
CA TYR A 234 12.54 -7.14 -11.13
C TYR A 234 13.58 -8.06 -11.78
N LEU A 235 13.18 -8.87 -12.75
CA LEU A 235 14.08 -9.83 -13.43
C LEU A 235 15.31 -9.20 -14.11
N LYS A 236 15.19 -7.96 -14.60
CA LYS A 236 16.20 -7.29 -15.43
C LYS A 236 16.50 -5.89 -14.91
N MET A 237 16.97 -5.83 -13.67
CA MET A 237 17.55 -4.64 -13.04
C MET A 237 18.93 -4.95 -12.50
#